data_AF-A0A838VY60-F1
#
_entry.id   AF-A0A838VY60-F1
#
_cell.length_a   1.000
_cell.length_b   1.000
_cell.length_c   1.000
_cell.angle_alpha   90.00
_cell.angle_beta   90.00
_cell.angle_gamma   90.00
#
_symmetry.space_group_name_H-M   'P 1'
#
loop_
_entity.id
_entity.type
_entity.pdbx_description
1 polymer ?
#
loop_
_entity_poly.entity_id
_entity_poly.type
_entity_poly.pdbx_seq_one_letter_code
_entity_poly.pdbx_strand_id
1 'polypeptide(L)'
;MKVKIVTIEQSQVKARSNFDQNQEIETFDVLALIGEVQYLFRMSIDIDVVADRQIQIINADTHFQDFFKFNLELDRAISKLVSKVYNNEPVELPIIVGEFNSAEIEPYPRPVRIST
;
A
#
# COMPACT_ATOMS: atom_id res chain seq x y z
N MET A 1 12.34 -10.73 -8.30
CA MET A 1 11.41 -9.89 -9.09
C MET A 1 11.38 -8.51 -8.48
N LYS A 2 11.85 -7.48 -9.22
CA LYS A 2 11.97 -6.11 -8.70
C LYS A 2 10.61 -5.48 -8.43
N VAL A 3 10.50 -4.77 -7.30
CA VAL A 3 9.33 -3.96 -6.95
C VAL A 3 9.71 -2.49 -7.11
N LYS A 4 9.04 -1.82 -8.04
CA LYS A 4 9.25 -0.41 -8.35
C LYS A 4 7.96 0.35 -8.12
N ILE A 5 7.99 1.34 -7.24
CA ILE A 5 6.86 2.26 -7.07
C ILE A 5 6.98 3.34 -8.13
N VAL A 6 5.94 3.47 -8.95
CA VAL A 6 5.89 4.35 -10.12
C VAL A 6 5.28 5.70 -9.75
N THR A 7 4.11 5.68 -9.10
CA THR A 7 3.42 6.87 -8.62
C THR A 7 2.76 6.57 -7.28
N ILE A 8 2.58 7.62 -6.48
CA ILE A 8 1.76 7.65 -5.28
C ILE A 8 0.95 8.94 -5.37
N GLU A 9 -0.36 8.83 -5.52
CA GLU A 9 -1.25 9.98 -5.73
C GLU A 9 -2.38 9.93 -4.71
N GLN A 10 -2.78 11.11 -4.20
CA GLN A 10 -3.95 11.20 -3.34
C GLN A 10 -5.19 10.79 -4.14
N SER A 11 -5.90 9.77 -3.66
CA SER A 11 -7.09 9.27 -4.34
C SER A 11 -8.26 10.21 -4.06
N GLN A 12 -9.17 10.33 -5.02
CA GLN A 12 -10.39 11.13 -4.85
C GLN A 12 -11.45 10.42 -3.98
N VAL A 13 -11.14 9.22 -3.50
CA VAL A 13 -12.03 8.42 -2.66
C VAL A 13 -11.88 8.85 -1.21
N LYS A 14 -12.92 9.48 -0.66
CA LYS A 14 -13.00 9.74 0.78
C LYS A 14 -13.29 8.43 1.52
N ALA A 15 -12.43 8.05 2.44
CA ALA A 15 -12.70 6.98 3.39
C ALA A 15 -12.97 7.59 4.78
N ARG A 16 -13.66 6.84 5.63
CA ARG A 16 -13.91 7.21 7.02
C ARG A 16 -12.99 6.41 7.91
N SER A 17 -12.52 7.01 9.00
CA SER A 17 -11.75 6.31 10.02
C SER A 17 -12.59 5.18 10.62
N ASN A 18 -11.91 4.07 10.95
CA ASN A 18 -12.51 2.97 11.70
C ASN A 18 -12.60 3.28 13.20
N PHE A 19 -11.93 4.33 13.66
CA PHE A 19 -11.84 4.73 15.07
C PHE A 19 -12.73 5.93 15.37
N ASP A 20 -12.77 6.93 14.49
CA ASP A 20 -13.72 8.05 14.54
C ASP A 20 -14.48 8.20 13.21
N GLN A 21 -15.76 7.84 13.18
CA GLN A 21 -16.56 7.92 11.96
C GLN A 21 -16.78 9.36 11.43
N ASN A 22 -16.45 10.38 12.22
CA ASN A 22 -16.49 11.78 11.81
C ASN A 22 -15.17 12.27 11.20
N GLN A 23 -14.12 11.43 11.23
CA GLN A 23 -12.82 11.73 10.65
C GLN A 23 -12.74 11.18 9.23
N GLU A 24 -12.55 12.08 8.27
CA GLU A 24 -12.13 11.71 6.92
C GLU A 24 -10.66 11.31 6.96
N ILE A 25 -10.34 10.16 6.35
CA ILE A 25 -8.97 9.69 6.20
C ILE A 25 -8.50 9.90 4.77
N GLU A 26 -7.24 10.28 4.61
CA GLU A 26 -6.65 10.47 3.30
C GLU A 26 -6.32 9.11 2.68
N THR A 27 -6.66 8.94 1.41
CA THR A 27 -6.41 7.72 0.66
C THR A 27 -5.43 8.00 -0.46
N PHE A 28 -4.65 6.99 -0.82
CA PHE A 28 -3.59 7.06 -1.79
C PHE A 28 -3.68 5.88 -2.74
N ASP A 29 -3.63 6.16 -4.04
CA ASP A 29 -3.47 5.17 -5.08
C ASP A 29 -1.96 5.00 -5.34
N VAL A 30 -1.46 3.77 -5.14
CA VAL A 30 -0.06 3.40 -5.26
C VAL A 30 0.11 2.49 -6.47
N LEU A 31 0.76 3.01 -7.52
CA LEU A 31 1.07 2.24 -8.72
C LEU A 31 2.43 1.57 -8.57
N ALA A 32 2.45 0.25 -8.54
CA ALA A 32 3.66 -0.56 -8.46
C ALA A 32 3.88 -1.34 -9.75
N LEU A 33 5.13 -1.39 -10.22
CA LEU A 33 5.59 -2.30 -11.25
C LEU A 33 6.40 -3.41 -10.57
N ILE A 34 5.88 -4.64 -10.63
CA ILE A 34 6.47 -5.81 -9.99
C ILE A 34 6.89 -6.78 -11.09
N GLY A 35 8.20 -6.86 -11.33
CA GLY A 35 8.72 -7.44 -12.56
C GLY A 35 8.27 -6.63 -13.76
N GLU A 36 7.36 -7.20 -14.56
CA GLU A 36 6.76 -6.57 -15.74
C GLU A 36 5.27 -6.29 -15.58
N VAL A 37 4.69 -6.64 -14.43
CA VAL A 37 3.25 -6.54 -14.17
C VAL A 37 2.95 -5.29 -13.33
N GLN A 38 1.96 -4.52 -13.74
CA GLN A 38 1.48 -3.36 -12.99
C GLN A 38 0.41 -3.78 -11.98
N TYR A 39 0.53 -3.23 -10.78
CA TYR A 39 -0.41 -3.40 -9.68
C TYR A 39 -0.83 -2.02 -9.19
N LEU A 40 -2.14 -1.82 -9.05
CA LEU A 40 -2.71 -0.66 -8.38
C LEU A 40 -3.16 -1.10 -6.99
N PHE A 41 -2.58 -0.49 -5.97
CA PHE A 41 -2.94 -0.71 -4.57
C PHE A 41 -3.53 0.55 -3.99
N ARG A 42 -4.48 0.40 -3.07
CA ARG A 42 -5.02 1.50 -2.30
C ARG A 42 -4.54 1.45 -0.86
N MET A 43 -4.03 2.56 -0.39
CA MET A 43 -3.62 2.75 0.99
C MET A 43 -4.36 3.94 1.59
N SER A 44 -4.50 3.99 2.92
CA SER A 44 -5.06 5.13 3.62
C SER A 44 -4.29 5.46 4.87
N ILE A 45 -4.32 6.74 5.24
CA ILE A 45 -3.68 7.26 6.45
C ILE A 45 -4.75 7.82 7.36
N ASP A 46 -4.82 7.23 8.54
CA ASP A 46 -5.64 7.66 9.65
C ASP A 46 -4.74 8.24 10.75
N ILE A 47 -5.26 9.19 11.52
CA ILE A 47 -4.55 9.82 12.64
C ILE A 47 -5.36 9.59 13.90
N ASP A 48 -4.82 8.81 14.83
CA ASP A 48 -5.43 8.58 16.14
C ASP A 48 -4.68 9.33 17.24
N VAL A 49 -5.33 9.58 18.38
CA VAL A 49 -4.73 10.22 19.55
C VAL A 49 -4.69 9.22 20.71
N VAL A 50 -3.49 8.80 21.07
CA VAL A 50 -3.25 7.88 22.20
C VAL A 50 -2.36 8.57 23.23
N ALA A 51 -2.88 8.75 24.46
CA ALA A 51 -2.16 9.39 25.57
C ALA A 51 -1.51 10.73 25.18
N ASP A 52 -2.31 11.62 24.57
CA ASP A 52 -1.91 12.96 24.08
C ASP A 52 -0.86 12.95 22.95
N ARG A 53 -0.67 11.82 22.26
CA ARG A 53 0.20 11.70 21.10
C ARG A 53 -0.60 11.34 19.86
N GLN A 54 -0.35 12.06 18.78
CA GLN A 54 -0.88 11.69 17.45
C GLN A 54 -0.09 10.51 16.90
N ILE A 55 -0.80 9.45 16.51
CA ILE A 55 -0.24 8.25 15.89
C ILE A 55 -0.78 8.15 14.47
N GLN A 56 0.13 8.04 13.51
CA GLN A 56 -0.21 7.78 12.12
C GLN A 56 -0.43 6.28 11.91
N ILE A 57 -1.63 5.91 11.48
CA ILE A 57 -2.02 4.53 11.18
C ILE A 57 -2.16 4.40 9.66
N ILE A 58 -1.39 3.50 9.08
CA ILE A 58 -1.40 3.23 7.64
C ILE A 58 -2.19 1.94 7.42
N ASN A 59 -3.26 2.02 6.63
CA ASN A 59 -4.05 0.89 6.21
C ASN A 59 -3.82 0.63 4.71
N ALA A 60 -3.97 -0.61 4.30
CA ALA A 60 -3.89 -1.01 2.91
C ALA A 60 -5.09 -1.89 2.55
N ASP A 61 -5.47 -1.89 1.28
CA ASP A 61 -6.50 -2.79 0.78
C ASP A 61 -6.09 -4.27 0.94
N THR A 62 -7.09 -5.15 0.86
CA THR A 62 -6.87 -6.60 1.00
C THR A 62 -5.91 -7.13 -0.06
N HIS A 63 -5.92 -6.54 -1.25
CA HIS A 63 -5.06 -6.96 -2.35
C HIS A 63 -3.58 -6.72 -2.01
N PHE A 64 -3.24 -5.56 -1.49
CA PHE A 64 -1.89 -5.23 -1.01
C PHE A 64 -1.49 -6.13 0.16
N GLN A 65 -2.38 -6.28 1.15
CA GLN A 65 -2.11 -7.10 2.33
C GLN A 65 -1.83 -8.55 1.97
N ASP A 66 -2.62 -9.13 1.06
CA ASP A 66 -2.40 -10.49 0.58
C ASP A 66 -1.10 -10.60 -0.22
N PHE A 67 -0.75 -9.57 -1.00
CA PHE A 67 0.45 -9.58 -1.85
C PHE A 67 1.75 -9.48 -1.07
N PHE A 68 1.79 -8.63 -0.04
CA PHE A 68 2.99 -8.42 0.77
C PHE A 68 2.94 -9.17 2.11
N LYS A 69 1.95 -10.05 2.33
CA LYS A 69 1.73 -10.81 3.58
C LYS A 69 3.00 -11.46 4.14
N PHE A 70 3.84 -11.99 3.26
CA PHE A 70 5.08 -12.70 3.62
C PHE A 70 6.35 -11.88 3.40
N ASN A 71 6.23 -10.66 2.86
CA ASN A 71 7.37 -9.77 2.64
C ASN A 71 7.15 -8.45 3.38
N LEU A 72 7.25 -8.53 4.70
CA LEU A 72 7.01 -7.41 5.62
C LEU A 72 8.03 -6.27 5.44
N GLU A 73 9.19 -6.54 4.86
CA GLU A 73 10.17 -5.50 4.56
C GLU A 73 9.67 -4.60 3.42
N LEU A 74 9.15 -5.20 2.35
CA LEU A 74 8.53 -4.47 1.24
C LEU A 74 7.26 -3.74 1.68
N ASP A 75 6.38 -4.39 2.45
CA ASP A 75 5.19 -3.77 3.06
C ASP A 75 5.55 -2.47 3.80
N ARG A 76 6.55 -2.55 4.70
CA ARG A 76 7.02 -1.40 5.47
C ARG A 76 7.69 -0.34 4.59
N ALA A 77 8.46 -0.74 3.59
CA ALA A 77 9.13 0.18 2.68
C ALA A 77 8.10 1.02 1.91
N ILE A 78 7.06 0.38 1.37
CA ILE A 78 5.99 1.07 0.63
C ILE A 78 5.17 1.95 1.58
N SER A 79 4.80 1.42 2.75
CA SER A 79 4.08 2.19 3.77
C SER A 79 4.82 3.46 4.18
N LYS A 80 6.16 3.39 4.34
CA LYS A 80 6.99 4.57 4.62
C LYS A 80 6.94 5.58 3.49
N LEU A 81 6.93 5.17 2.22
CA LEU A 81 6.81 6.10 1.10
C LEU A 81 5.47 6.84 1.12
N VAL A 82 4.37 6.14 1.39
CA VAL A 82 3.04 6.76 1.51
C VAL A 82 2.99 7.75 2.68
N SER A 83 3.57 7.39 3.83
CA SER A 83 3.69 8.30 4.97
C SER A 83 4.49 9.56 4.63
N LYS A 84 5.59 9.44 3.89
CA LYS A 84 6.35 10.60 3.39
C LYS A 84 5.53 11.51 2.52
N VAL A 85 4.80 10.95 1.54
CA VAL A 85 3.93 11.72 0.64
C VAL A 85 2.87 12.49 1.44
N TYR A 86 2.21 11.83 2.40
CA TYR A 86 1.23 12.46 3.29
C TYR A 86 1.83 13.60 4.12
N ASN A 87 3.05 13.41 4.65
CA ASN A 87 3.75 14.43 5.44
C ASN A 87 4.39 15.53 4.57
N ASN A 88 4.10 15.58 3.26
CA ASN A 88 4.71 16.49 2.29
C ASN A 88 6.25 16.41 2.25
N GLU A 89 6.81 15.25 2.59
CA GLU A 89 8.23 14.99 2.46
C GLU A 89 8.60 14.66 1.01
N PRO A 90 9.80 15.06 0.54
CA PRO A 90 10.23 14.76 -0.82
C PRO A 90 10.39 13.26 -1.04
N VAL A 91 9.77 12.75 -2.10
CA VAL A 91 9.90 11.37 -2.59
C VAL A 91 10.25 11.43 -4.08
N GLU A 92 11.40 10.88 -4.44
CA GLU A 92 11.81 10.75 -5.84
C GLU A 92 11.18 9.50 -6.45
N LEU A 93 10.16 9.68 -7.30
CA LEU A 93 9.53 8.62 -8.05
C LEU A 93 9.93 8.68 -9.54
N PRO A 94 10.10 7.52 -10.20
CA PRO A 94 9.84 6.20 -9.68
C PRO A 94 11.05 5.60 -8.91
N ILE A 95 10.80 4.79 -7.88
CA ILE A 95 11.83 4.22 -6.99
C ILE A 95 11.73 2.70 -6.87
N ILE A 96 12.88 2.02 -6.82
CA ILE A 96 12.94 0.58 -6.51
C ILE A 96 12.95 0.42 -4.99
N VAL A 97 11.96 -0.28 -4.44
CA VAL A 97 11.79 -0.49 -2.99
C VAL A 97 12.34 -1.84 -2.51
N GLY A 98 12.63 -2.74 -3.43
CA GLY A 98 13.25 -4.04 -3.14
C GLY A 98 12.93 -5.07 -4.21
N GLU A 99 13.14 -6.34 -3.89
CA GLU A 99 12.92 -7.45 -4.81
C GLU A 99 12.33 -8.66 -4.06
N PHE A 100 11.40 -9.38 -4.70
CA PHE A 100 10.97 -10.70 -4.24
C PHE A 100 12.00 -11.77 -4.63
N ASN A 101 12.31 -12.68 -3.72
CA ASN A 101 12.92 -13.95 -4.12
C ASN A 101 11.89 -14.79 -4.87
N SER A 102 12.32 -15.51 -5.89
CA SER A 102 11.44 -16.35 -6.73
C SER A 102 10.70 -17.45 -5.95
N ALA A 103 11.10 -17.77 -4.72
CA ALA A 103 10.43 -18.71 -3.83
C ALA A 103 9.31 -18.09 -2.97
N GLU A 104 9.27 -16.76 -2.84
CA GLU A 104 8.28 -16.03 -2.01
C GLU A 104 6.98 -15.73 -2.75
N ILE A 105 6.98 -15.94 -4.07
CA ILE A 105 5.81 -15.76 -4.92
C ILE A 105 5.15 -17.15 -5.05
N GLU A 106 4.37 -17.56 -4.05
CA GLU A 106 3.42 -18.63 -4.32
C GLU A 106 2.45 -18.14 -5.40
N PRO A 107 2.17 -18.95 -6.44
CA PRO A 107 1.18 -18.56 -7.43
C PRO A 107 -0.17 -18.50 -6.73
N TYR A 108 -0.73 -17.29 -6.60
CA TYR A 108 -2.14 -17.11 -6.24
C TYR A 108 -3.01 -18.16 -6.95
N PRO A 109 -4.04 -18.71 -6.27
CA PRO A 109 -4.88 -19.73 -6.86
C PRO A 109 -5.46 -19.21 -8.18
N ARG A 110 -5.24 -19.98 -9.25
CA ARG A 110 -5.79 -19.72 -10.59
C ARG A 110 -7.28 -19.40 -10.50
N PRO A 111 -7.81 -18.45 -11.31
CA PRO A 111 -9.25 -18.27 -11.41
C PRO A 111 -9.88 -19.63 -11.75
N VAL A 112 -10.86 -20.02 -10.92
CA VAL A 112 -11.65 -21.24 -11.14
C VAL A 112 -12.29 -21.10 -12.53
N ARG A 113 -11.84 -21.91 -13.48
CA ARG A 113 -12.56 -22.08 -14.75
C ARG A 113 -13.89 -22.72 -14.39
N ILE A 114 -14.96 -21.95 -14.50
CA ILE A 114 -16.31 -22.50 -14.49
C ILE A 114 -16.43 -23.26 -15.82
N SER A 115 -16.30 -24.58 -15.77
CA SER A 115 -16.62 -25.43 -16.91
C SER A 115 -18.13 -25.42 -17.09
N THR A 116 -18.59 -24.89 -18.23
CA THR A 116 -19.95 -25.05 -18.77
C THR A 116 -20.29 -26.52 -19.01
#